data_AF-A0A843F482-F1
#
_entry.id   AF-A0A843F482-F1
#
_cell.length_a   1.000
_cell.length_b   1.000
_cell.length_c   1.000
_cell.angle_alpha   90.00
_cell.angle_beta   90.00
_cell.angle_gamma   90.00
#
_symmetry.space_group_name_H-M   'P 1'
#
loop_
_entity.id
_entity.type
_entity.pdbx_description
1 polymer ?
#
loop_
_entity_poly.entity_id
_entity_poly.type
_entity_poly.pdbx_seq_one_letter_code
_entity_poly.pdbx_strand_id
1 'polypeptide(L)'
;MTIESTTKLLKKYESYVPGERRTRDLEKIHKQEQRLAEKHALCDELLNETKVLMLTNYEKEHVHYLIDKFKDFKKLHRNCKNEAIILAFIFYVAKINTPKRQLKEYSFTKKYGLSDNVFETIMCRVCQVLLSEAKIVPVGTTKYDHDLLSRTGQR
;
A
#
# COMPACT_ATOMS: atom_id res chain seq x y z
N MET A 1 -33.14 9.49 -0.74
CA MET A 1 -32.10 8.59 -1.28
C MET A 1 -31.28 9.38 -2.29
N THR A 2 -29.96 9.48 -2.09
CA THR A 2 -29.07 10.19 -3.03
C THR A 2 -28.76 9.31 -4.24
N ILE A 3 -28.54 9.89 -5.41
CA ILE A 3 -28.27 9.17 -6.67
C ILE A 3 -27.06 8.22 -6.55
N GLU A 4 -26.09 8.57 -5.71
CA GLU A 4 -24.92 7.74 -5.38
C GLU A 4 -25.26 6.48 -4.57
N SER A 5 -26.27 6.55 -3.70
CA SER A 5 -26.71 5.40 -2.90
C SER A 5 -27.41 4.36 -3.76
N THR A 6 -28.19 4.81 -4.75
CA THR A 6 -28.88 3.93 -5.73
C THR A 6 -27.91 3.28 -6.73
N THR A 7 -26.90 4.00 -7.21
CA THR A 7 -25.89 3.43 -8.11
C THR A 7 -24.99 2.41 -7.41
N LYS A 8 -24.63 2.63 -6.15
CA LYS A 8 -23.95 1.63 -5.31
C LYS A 8 -24.78 0.37 -5.10
N LEU A 9 -26.09 0.50 -4.89
CA LEU A 9 -26.99 -0.64 -4.75
C LEU A 9 -27.13 -1.43 -6.05
N LEU A 10 -27.26 -0.76 -7.19
CA LEU A 10 -27.35 -1.43 -8.50
C LEU A 10 -26.09 -2.25 -8.81
N LYS A 11 -24.90 -1.68 -8.64
CA LYS A 11 -23.62 -2.43 -8.76
C LYS A 11 -23.52 -3.63 -7.83
N LYS A 12 -24.10 -3.52 -6.62
CA LYS A 12 -24.11 -4.62 -5.64
C LYS A 12 -24.95 -5.80 -6.13
N TYR A 13 -26.09 -5.54 -6.78
CA TYR A 13 -27.01 -6.58 -7.25
C TYR A 13 -26.70 -7.13 -8.64
N GLU A 14 -25.81 -6.48 -9.42
CA GLU A 14 -25.27 -7.05 -10.67
C GLU A 14 -24.45 -8.33 -10.44
N SER A 15 -23.86 -8.49 -9.24
CA SER A 15 -22.94 -9.59 -8.91
C SER A 15 -23.41 -10.49 -7.76
N TYR A 16 -24.54 -10.18 -7.15
CA TYR A 16 -25.06 -10.90 -5.98
C TYR A 16 -26.59 -10.88 -5.94
N VAL A 17 -27.22 -12.04 -6.00
CA VAL A 17 -28.64 -12.22 -5.72
C VAL A 17 -28.81 -12.65 -4.25
N PRO A 18 -29.65 -11.98 -3.45
CA PRO A 18 -29.93 -12.40 -2.07
C PRO A 18 -30.42 -13.85 -2.01
N GLY A 19 -29.73 -14.69 -1.23
CA GLY A 19 -30.05 -16.12 -1.07
C GLY A 19 -29.24 -17.06 -1.97
N GLU A 20 -28.48 -16.53 -2.93
CA GLU A 20 -27.59 -17.33 -3.76
C GLU A 20 -26.29 -17.67 -3.00
N ARG A 21 -25.90 -18.96 -3.03
CA ARG A 21 -24.61 -19.37 -2.46
C ARG A 21 -23.50 -18.79 -3.32
N ARG A 22 -22.61 -18.02 -2.69
CA ARG A 22 -21.40 -17.54 -3.37
C ARG A 22 -20.56 -18.73 -3.86
N THR A 23 -20.08 -18.64 -5.08
CA THR A 23 -19.09 -19.58 -5.59
C THR A 23 -17.77 -19.39 -4.82
N ARG A 24 -16.93 -20.43 -4.78
CA ARG A 24 -15.64 -20.40 -4.07
C ARG A 24 -14.73 -19.26 -4.51
N ASP A 25 -14.81 -18.84 -5.77
CA ASP A 25 -13.97 -17.76 -6.30
C ASP A 25 -14.48 -16.37 -5.92
N LEU A 26 -15.81 -16.17 -5.90
CA LEU A 26 -16.41 -14.93 -5.38
C LEU A 26 -16.14 -14.76 -3.89
N GLU A 27 -16.15 -15.84 -3.10
CA GLU A 27 -15.77 -15.79 -1.69
C GLU A 27 -14.30 -15.39 -1.49
N LYS A 28 -13.38 -15.85 -2.35
CA LYS A 28 -11.97 -15.44 -2.28
C LYS A 28 -11.80 -13.95 -2.55
N ILE A 29 -12.44 -13.44 -3.59
CA ILE A 29 -12.40 -12.01 -3.95
C ILE A 29 -12.94 -11.18 -2.79
N HIS A 30 -14.11 -11.54 -2.27
CA HIS A 30 -14.72 -10.84 -1.15
C HIS A 30 -13.84 -10.82 0.10
N LYS A 31 -13.20 -11.94 0.45
CA LYS A 31 -12.24 -12.01 1.57
C LYS A 31 -11.00 -11.13 1.33
N GLN A 32 -10.55 -10.99 0.08
CA GLN A 32 -9.43 -10.11 -0.24
C GLN A 32 -9.81 -8.63 -0.08
N GLU A 33 -10.98 -8.25 -0.59
CA GLU A 33 -11.53 -6.89 -0.44
C GLU A 33 -11.74 -6.53 1.03
N GLN A 34 -12.30 -7.45 1.83
CA GLN A 34 -12.49 -7.25 3.25
C GLN A 34 -11.16 -7.01 3.98
N ARG A 35 -10.14 -7.84 3.72
CA ARG A 35 -8.80 -7.65 4.30
C ARG A 35 -8.16 -6.34 3.89
N LEU A 36 -8.40 -5.88 2.67
CA LEU A 36 -7.91 -4.59 2.19
C LEU A 36 -8.61 -3.44 2.92
N ALA A 37 -9.93 -3.50 3.06
CA ALA A 37 -10.70 -2.52 3.81
C ALA A 37 -10.25 -2.44 5.29
N GLU A 38 -9.99 -3.59 5.93
CA GLU A 38 -9.43 -3.65 7.29
C GLU A 38 -8.08 -2.93 7.40
N LYS A 39 -7.22 -3.04 6.38
CA LYS A 39 -5.93 -2.31 6.36
C LYS A 39 -6.10 -0.81 6.23
N HIS A 40 -7.06 -0.35 5.42
CA HIS A 40 -7.33 1.08 5.30
C HIS A 40 -7.93 1.65 6.58
N ALA A 41 -8.86 0.93 7.23
CA ALA A 41 -9.38 1.32 8.53
C ALA A 41 -8.25 1.44 9.57
N LEU A 42 -7.34 0.46 9.60
CA LEU A 42 -6.18 0.48 10.48
C LEU A 42 -5.21 1.63 10.14
N CYS A 43 -5.08 1.99 8.86
CA CYS A 43 -4.32 3.16 8.44
C CYS A 43 -4.92 4.46 8.97
N ASP A 44 -6.24 4.62 8.89
CA ASP A 44 -6.93 5.80 9.41
C ASP A 44 -6.75 5.95 10.92
N GLU A 45 -6.80 4.84 11.66
CA GLU A 45 -6.52 4.81 13.10
C GLU A 45 -5.08 5.25 13.41
N LEU A 46 -4.09 4.69 12.70
CA LEU A 46 -2.68 5.03 12.88
C LEU A 46 -2.37 6.47 12.46
N LEU A 47 -2.97 6.99 11.39
CA LEU A 47 -2.83 8.38 10.97
C LEU A 47 -3.39 9.34 12.04
N ASN A 48 -4.48 8.95 12.71
CA ASN A 48 -5.03 9.71 13.82
C ASN A 48 -4.14 9.68 15.07
N GLU A 49 -3.48 8.56 15.36
CA GLU A 49 -2.53 8.45 16.48
C GLU A 49 -1.22 9.21 16.18
N THR A 50 -0.79 9.22 14.93
CA THR A 50 0.48 9.83 14.47
C THR A 50 0.33 11.30 14.04
N LYS A 51 -0.67 12.02 14.55
CA LYS A 51 -0.91 13.45 14.23
C LYS A 51 0.32 14.35 14.43
N VAL A 52 1.25 13.98 15.31
CA VAL A 52 2.54 14.67 15.52
C VAL A 52 3.39 14.75 14.24
N LEU A 53 3.20 13.85 13.28
CA LEU A 53 3.87 13.88 11.99
C LEU A 53 3.31 14.97 11.05
N MET A 54 2.15 15.56 11.38
CA MET A 54 1.51 16.66 10.65
C MET A 54 1.36 16.39 9.15
N LEU A 55 0.88 15.19 8.78
CA LEU A 55 0.73 14.83 7.37
C LEU A 55 -0.41 15.62 6.70
N THR A 56 -0.18 16.09 5.49
CA THR A 56 -1.19 16.73 4.64
C THR A 56 -2.20 15.70 4.10
N ASN A 57 -3.36 16.14 3.59
CA ASN A 57 -4.34 15.20 3.03
C ASN A 57 -3.79 14.43 1.82
N TYR A 58 -2.99 15.08 0.98
CA TYR A 58 -2.31 14.43 -0.15
C TYR A 58 -1.34 13.33 0.33
N GLU A 59 -0.59 13.60 1.40
CA GLU A 59 0.31 12.59 1.96
C GLU A 59 -0.44 11.41 2.56
N LYS A 60 -1.59 11.65 3.21
CA LYS A 60 -2.46 10.57 3.68
C LYS A 60 -2.93 9.71 2.51
N GLU A 61 -3.44 10.32 1.44
CA GLU A 61 -3.83 9.60 0.22
C GLU A 61 -2.68 8.79 -0.36
N HIS A 62 -1.45 9.31 -0.32
CA HIS A 62 -0.26 8.57 -0.73
C HIS A 62 0.00 7.33 0.13
N VAL A 63 -0.25 7.39 1.44
CA VAL A 63 -0.17 6.20 2.30
C VAL A 63 -1.23 5.16 1.90
N HIS A 64 -2.47 5.58 1.65
CA HIS A 64 -3.53 4.67 1.18
C HIS A 64 -3.14 4.02 -0.17
N TYR A 65 -2.57 4.81 -1.09
CA TYR A 65 -2.04 4.30 -2.35
C TYR A 65 -0.97 3.22 -2.14
N LEU A 66 -0.05 3.39 -1.18
CA LEU A 66 0.97 2.37 -0.87
C LEU A 66 0.32 1.07 -0.37
N ILE A 67 -0.75 1.14 0.42
CA ILE A 67 -1.50 -0.03 0.89
C ILE A 67 -2.15 -0.77 -0.29
N ASP A 68 -2.76 -0.03 -1.22
CA ASP A 68 -3.38 -0.58 -2.42
C ASP A 68 -2.37 -1.23 -3.36
N LYS A 69 -1.20 -0.60 -3.52
CA LYS A 69 -0.10 -1.12 -4.35
C LYS A 69 0.49 -2.39 -3.73
N PHE A 70 0.72 -2.41 -2.43
CA PHE A 70 1.33 -3.52 -1.70
C PHE A 70 0.30 -4.35 -0.93
N LYS A 71 -0.63 -5.00 -1.64
CA LYS A 71 -1.71 -5.80 -1.02
C LYS A 71 -1.20 -6.94 -0.15
N ASP A 72 -0.04 -7.51 -0.46
CA ASP A 72 0.56 -8.62 0.30
C ASP A 72 1.70 -8.15 1.20
N PHE A 73 1.33 -7.74 2.41
CA PHE A 73 2.27 -7.29 3.44
C PHE A 73 3.27 -8.37 3.86
N LYS A 74 2.93 -9.65 3.71
CA LYS A 74 3.86 -10.74 4.05
C LYS A 74 5.03 -10.81 3.09
N LYS A 75 4.89 -10.31 1.86
CA LYS A 75 6.00 -10.17 0.91
C LYS A 75 6.98 -9.07 1.33
N LEU A 76 6.49 -8.05 2.04
CA LEU A 76 7.35 -6.99 2.58
C LEU A 76 8.07 -7.45 3.83
N HIS A 77 7.34 -8.05 4.78
CA HIS A 77 7.96 -8.61 5.97
C HIS A 77 7.11 -9.72 6.58
N ARG A 78 7.56 -10.98 6.46
CA ARG A 78 6.79 -12.18 6.83
C ARG A 78 6.30 -12.21 8.29
N ASN A 79 7.14 -11.74 9.21
CA ASN A 79 6.88 -11.81 10.65
C ASN A 79 6.40 -10.48 11.25
N CYS A 80 6.19 -9.45 10.42
CA CYS A 80 5.78 -8.15 10.93
C CYS A 80 4.26 -8.08 11.02
N LYS A 81 3.77 -7.33 12.02
CA LYS A 81 2.36 -6.98 12.11
C LYS A 81 1.99 -5.98 11.01
N ASN A 82 0.72 -5.95 10.61
CA ASN A 82 0.26 -5.04 9.56
C ASN A 82 0.44 -3.58 9.98
N GLU A 83 0.23 -3.31 11.26
CA GLU A 83 0.38 -2.04 11.94
C GLU A 83 1.77 -1.44 11.72
N ALA A 84 2.81 -2.25 11.92
CA ALA A 84 4.18 -1.80 11.75
C ALA A 84 4.53 -1.52 10.28
N ILE A 85 3.95 -2.27 9.34
CA ILE A 85 4.14 -2.01 7.89
C ILE A 85 3.45 -0.72 7.47
N ILE A 86 2.21 -0.52 7.90
CA ILE A 86 1.48 0.72 7.63
C ILE A 86 2.19 1.91 8.28
N LEU A 87 2.66 1.75 9.52
CA LEU A 87 3.43 2.78 10.21
C LEU A 87 4.73 3.10 9.48
N ALA A 88 5.40 2.10 8.88
CA ALA A 88 6.56 2.33 8.03
C ALA A 88 6.21 3.17 6.80
N PHE A 89 5.05 2.94 6.16
CA PHE A 89 4.59 3.77 5.04
C PHE A 89 4.29 5.21 5.48
N ILE A 90 3.58 5.39 6.59
CA ILE A 90 3.29 6.71 7.16
C ILE A 90 4.60 7.45 7.43
N PHE A 91 5.56 6.78 8.07
CA PHE A 91 6.85 7.38 8.39
C PHE A 91 7.69 7.69 7.14
N TYR A 92 7.65 6.82 6.13
CA TYR A 92 8.32 7.03 4.86
C TYR A 92 7.81 8.29 4.15
N VAL A 93 6.49 8.43 4.01
CA VAL A 93 5.88 9.63 3.40
C VAL A 93 6.24 10.90 4.18
N ALA A 94 6.14 10.84 5.50
CA ALA A 94 6.58 11.92 6.38
C ALA A 94 8.08 12.29 6.20
N LYS A 95 8.94 11.30 6.01
CA LYS A 95 10.39 11.48 5.89
C LYS A 95 10.80 12.05 4.54
N ILE A 96 10.06 11.79 3.46
CA ILE A 96 10.30 12.41 2.15
C ILE A 96 10.27 13.94 2.26
N ASN A 97 9.27 14.48 2.97
CA ASN A 97 9.09 15.92 3.09
C ASN A 97 9.90 16.53 4.24
N THR A 98 10.25 15.74 5.26
CA THR A 98 11.12 16.18 6.36
C THR A 98 12.22 15.14 6.65
N PRO A 99 13.33 15.18 5.90
CA PRO A 99 14.38 14.13 5.97
C PRO A 99 15.08 14.00 7.33
N LYS A 100 15.02 15.03 8.17
CA LYS A 100 15.67 15.05 9.49
C LYS A 100 14.99 14.15 10.53
N ARG A 101 13.76 13.69 10.28
CA ARG A 101 12.98 12.89 11.24
C ARG A 101 13.62 11.52 11.45
N GLN A 102 13.78 11.12 12.71
CA GLN A 102 14.31 9.80 13.08
C GLN A 102 13.24 8.97 13.80
N LEU A 103 13.16 7.67 13.51
CA LEU A 103 12.16 6.77 14.13
C LEU A 103 12.27 6.74 15.66
N LYS A 104 13.50 6.85 16.18
CA LYS A 104 13.82 6.81 17.62
C LYS A 104 13.21 7.97 18.40
N GLU A 105 12.92 9.09 17.74
CA GLU A 105 12.36 10.30 18.35
C GLU A 105 10.88 10.12 18.73
N TYR A 106 10.21 9.11 18.16
CA TYR A 106 8.78 8.92 18.29
C TYR A 106 8.46 7.70 19.17
N SER A 107 7.71 7.91 20.25
CA SER A 107 7.32 6.82 21.18
C SER A 107 6.37 5.79 20.55
N PHE A 108 5.54 6.21 19.60
CA PHE A 108 4.56 5.34 18.94
C PHE A 108 5.23 4.24 18.08
N THR A 109 6.47 4.45 17.61
CA THR A 109 7.20 3.44 16.82
C THR A 109 7.51 2.21 17.67
N LYS A 110 7.87 2.42 18.94
CA LYS A 110 8.11 1.34 19.90
C LYS A 110 6.83 0.56 20.22
N LYS A 111 5.69 1.24 20.36
CA LYS A 111 4.39 0.63 20.64
C LYS A 111 4.01 -0.42 19.60
N TYR A 112 4.28 -0.14 18.32
CA TYR A 112 3.97 -1.04 17.22
C TYR A 112 5.14 -1.94 16.78
N GLY A 113 6.29 -1.87 17.44
CA GLY A 113 7.46 -2.69 17.14
C GLY A 113 8.21 -2.28 15.87
N LEU A 114 8.06 -1.03 15.42
CA LEU A 114 8.80 -0.50 14.28
C LEU A 114 10.18 -0.02 14.72
N SER A 115 11.19 -0.88 14.60
CA SER A 115 12.60 -0.52 14.75
C SER A 115 13.21 -0.03 13.44
N ASP A 116 14.36 0.62 13.49
CA ASP A 116 15.10 1.06 12.29
C ASP A 116 15.35 -0.11 11.33
N ASN A 117 15.82 -1.26 11.83
CA ASN A 117 16.08 -2.46 11.02
C ASN A 117 14.82 -2.98 10.33
N VAL A 118 13.68 -2.98 11.03
CA VAL A 118 12.39 -3.43 10.47
C VAL A 118 11.94 -2.44 9.39
N PHE A 119 12.04 -1.14 9.66
CA PHE A 119 11.72 -0.09 8.70
C PHE A 119 12.55 -0.21 7.43
N GLU A 120 13.88 -0.31 7.56
CA GLU A 120 14.80 -0.47 6.43
C GLU A 120 14.49 -1.72 5.63
N THR A 121 14.22 -2.85 6.29
CA THR A 121 13.85 -4.10 5.61
C THR A 121 12.58 -3.93 4.77
N ILE A 122 11.54 -3.30 5.34
CA ILE A 122 10.28 -3.04 4.62
C ILE A 122 10.55 -2.13 3.42
N MET A 123 11.28 -1.03 3.61
CA MET A 123 11.57 -0.08 2.53
C MET A 123 12.44 -0.69 1.42
N CYS A 124 13.46 -1.48 1.76
CA CYS A 124 14.26 -2.21 0.78
C CYS A 124 13.40 -3.16 -0.06
N ARG A 125 12.43 -3.85 0.53
CA ARG A 125 11.51 -4.74 -0.20
C ARG A 125 10.54 -3.96 -1.09
N VAL A 126 10.03 -2.83 -0.62
CA VAL A 126 9.24 -1.89 -1.43
C VAL A 126 10.05 -1.47 -2.66
N CYS A 127 11.27 -0.99 -2.46
CA CYS A 127 12.17 -0.59 -3.56
C CYS A 127 12.44 -1.76 -4.51
N GLN A 128 12.71 -2.96 -3.98
CA GLN A 128 12.96 -4.15 -4.81
C GLN A 128 11.77 -4.46 -5.73
N VAL A 129 10.54 -4.39 -5.21
CA VAL A 129 9.34 -4.63 -6.01
C VAL A 129 9.18 -3.56 -7.08
N LEU A 130 9.31 -2.28 -6.71
CA LEU A 130 9.18 -1.17 -7.66
C LEU A 130 10.24 -1.21 -8.77
N LEU A 131 11.49 -1.52 -8.42
CA LEU A 131 12.58 -1.66 -9.39
C LEU A 131 12.40 -2.90 -10.29
N SER A 132 11.74 -3.95 -9.81
CA SER A 132 11.43 -5.13 -10.63
C SER A 132 10.30 -4.88 -11.64
N GLU A 133 9.40 -3.95 -11.34
CA GLU A 133 8.35 -3.51 -12.25
C GLU A 133 8.88 -2.50 -13.27
N ALA A 134 9.85 -1.67 -12.86
CA ALA A 134 10.57 -0.78 -13.76
C ALA A 134 11.45 -1.62 -14.69
N LYS A 135 11.22 -1.53 -16.01
CA LYS A 135 12.16 -2.09 -16.99
C LYS A 135 13.45 -1.27 -16.97
N ILE A 136 14.36 -1.59 -16.06
CA ILE A 136 15.69 -0.96 -16.01
C ILE A 136 16.54 -1.69 -17.04
N VAL A 137 16.67 -1.07 -18.22
CA VAL A 137 17.53 -1.57 -19.29
C VAL A 137 18.93 -0.98 -19.07
N PRO A 138 19.96 -1.79 -18.79
CA PRO A 138 21.31 -1.26 -18.65
C PRO A 138 21.78 -0.73 -20.02
N VAL A 139 22.08 0.57 -20.06
CA VAL A 139 22.44 1.33 -21.27
C VAL A 139 23.69 0.78 -21.99
N GLY A 140 24.48 -0.07 -21.33
CA GLY A 140 25.73 -0.64 -21.85
C GLY A 140 25.69 -2.11 -22.31
N THR A 141 24.54 -2.79 -22.29
CA THR A 141 24.48 -4.22 -22.67
C THR A 141 23.85 -4.41 -24.04
N THR A 142 24.52 -5.09 -24.97
CA THR A 142 23.97 -5.48 -26.29
C THR A 142 23.00 -6.67 -26.23
N LYS A 143 22.76 -7.23 -25.04
CA LYS A 143 21.87 -8.39 -24.84
C LYS A 143 20.38 -8.09 -25.04
N TYR A 144 19.99 -6.82 -25.11
CA TYR A 144 18.60 -6.40 -25.24
C TYR A 144 18.44 -5.46 -26.42
N ASP A 145 17.31 -5.58 -27.13
CA ASP A 145 16.95 -4.69 -28.22
C ASP A 145 16.42 -3.36 -27.66
N HIS A 146 17.29 -2.36 -27.62
CA HIS A 146 17.00 -1.04 -27.06
C HIS A 146 15.98 -0.25 -27.88
N ASP A 147 15.84 -0.54 -29.19
CA ASP A 147 14.88 0.12 -30.09
C ASP A 147 13.44 -0.38 -29.85
N LEU A 148 13.29 -1.65 -29.48
CA LEU A 148 11.99 -2.24 -29.15
C LEU A 148 11.46 -1.73 -27.79
N LEU A 149 12.36 -1.44 -26.86
CA LEU A 149 12.04 -0.97 -25.50
C LEU A 149 11.71 0.53 -25.45
N SER A 150 12.41 1.35 -26.25
CA SER A 150 12.16 2.80 -26.35
C SER A 150 10.78 3.13 -26.96
N ARG A 151 10.29 2.31 -27.89
CA ARG A 151 8.97 2.48 -28.53
C ARG A 151 7.78 2.24 -27.60
N THR A 152 7.96 1.50 -26.50
CA THR A 152 6.88 1.25 -25.53
C THR A 152 6.70 2.35 -24.48
N GLY A 153 7.61 3.34 -24.41
CA GLY A 153 7.55 4.46 -23.47
C GLY A 153 6.87 5.73 -24.00
N GLN A 154 6.37 5.72 -25.24
CA GLN A 154 5.57 6.80 -25.81
C GLN A 154 4.10 6.35 -25.90
N ARG A 155 3.36 6.50 -24.80
CA ARG A 155 1.90 6.60 -24.80
C ARG A 155 1.47 7.62 -23.78
#